data_AF-A0A6A6QZ28-F1
#
_entry.id   AF-A0A6A6QZ28-F1
#
_cell.length_a   1.000
_cell.length_b   1.000
_cell.length_c   1.000
_cell.angle_alpha   90.00
_cell.angle_beta   90.00
_cell.angle_gamma   90.00
#
_symmetry.space_group_name_H-M   'P 1'
#
loop_
_entity.id
_entity.type
_entity.pdbx_description
1 polymer ?
#
loop_
_entity_poly.entity_id
_entity_poly.type
_entity_poly.pdbx_seq_one_letter_code
_entity_poly.pdbx_strand_id
1 'polypeptide(L)'
;MTFDVAKFRFLTAAQVIRLHRSIIMNAQPTQPSMLESAVQSPININYYTTQQNMFQLAAKLSEKIMKNHAFQDGNKRTALLAAYMFLRINGYKLQSAPLQSNTVNGSLANAQVAVCTNAWTAEQLGQFYQQTSTAIERPCYAATTRACHTATAEFTDLGPDDTLVTKDISIGVSDPGEAYVLIPTEVGYALPVGNCLTSSSSALPKPPGRLRLMYYHDTQHFALDSSPVCPRLVIPQQLPRQSTAKTSPATLYPYGEMHTIALDGTPDAEFAHLASTVEQEIGDALDQLKDM
;
A
#
# COMPACT_ATOMS: atom_id res chain seq x y z
N MET A 1 -23.37 27.25 -9.34
CA MET A 1 -22.29 26.45 -8.74
C MET A 1 -21.84 25.47 -9.81
N THR A 2 -20.70 25.74 -10.43
CA THR A 2 -20.09 24.88 -11.46
C THR A 2 -19.61 23.60 -10.78
N PHE A 3 -20.21 22.46 -11.13
CA PHE A 3 -19.65 21.16 -10.77
C PHE A 3 -18.28 21.05 -11.45
N ASP A 4 -17.23 21.05 -10.63
CA ASP A 4 -15.86 20.85 -11.07
C ASP A 4 -15.81 19.52 -11.84
N VAL A 5 -15.30 19.56 -13.08
CA VAL A 5 -15.18 18.36 -13.92
C VAL A 5 -14.20 17.45 -13.20
N ALA A 6 -14.70 16.36 -12.58
CA ALA A 6 -13.92 15.53 -11.68
C ALA A 6 -12.62 15.06 -12.35
N LYS A 7 -11.51 15.71 -11.99
CA LYS A 7 -10.16 15.32 -12.42
C LYS A 7 -9.82 14.00 -11.73
N PHE A 8 -9.61 12.93 -12.49
CA PHE A 8 -9.21 11.64 -11.94
C PHE A 8 -7.90 11.75 -11.16
N ARG A 9 -7.80 10.95 -10.10
CA ARG A 9 -6.56 10.76 -9.32
C ARG A 9 -5.81 9.58 -9.89
N PHE A 10 -4.49 9.73 -10.06
CA PHE A 10 -3.62 8.69 -10.57
C PHE A 10 -2.62 8.28 -9.50
N LEU A 11 -2.26 7.00 -9.50
CA LEU A 11 -1.18 6.49 -8.66
C LEU A 11 0.17 6.90 -9.23
N THR A 12 1.12 7.18 -8.35
CA THR A 12 2.53 7.36 -8.76
C THR A 12 3.28 6.02 -8.73
N ALA A 13 4.44 5.96 -9.39
CA ALA A 13 5.32 4.79 -9.36
C ALA A 13 5.67 4.39 -7.91
N ALA A 14 5.90 5.36 -7.03
CA ALA A 14 6.20 5.12 -5.63
C ALA A 14 5.04 4.47 -4.86
N GLN A 15 3.80 4.90 -5.12
CA GLN A 15 2.61 4.25 -4.56
C GLN A 15 2.49 2.81 -5.05
N VAL A 16 2.79 2.54 -6.32
CA VAL A 16 2.79 1.17 -6.85
C VAL A 16 3.90 0.33 -6.22
N ILE A 17 5.10 0.88 -6.00
CA ILE A 17 6.18 0.21 -5.27
C ILE A 17 5.76 -0.09 -3.82
N ARG A 18 5.09 0.86 -3.15
CA ARG A 18 4.57 0.66 -1.79
C ARG A 18 3.55 -0.46 -1.73
N LEU A 19 2.63 -0.54 -2.70
CA LEU A 19 1.68 -1.65 -2.82
C LEU A 19 2.39 -2.97 -3.15
N HIS A 20 3.41 -2.94 -3.99
CA HIS A 20 4.20 -4.12 -4.31
C HIS A 20 4.92 -4.67 -3.06
N ARG A 21 5.50 -3.79 -2.24
CA ARG A 21 6.19 -4.18 -1.01
C ARG A 21 5.28 -4.76 0.07
N SER A 22 3.97 -4.53 -0.01
CA SER A 22 3.03 -5.19 0.89
C SER A 22 2.75 -6.64 0.49
N ILE A 23 3.17 -7.10 -0.69
CA ILE A 23 3.00 -8.50 -1.14
C ILE A 23 4.31 -9.23 -1.44
N ILE A 24 5.41 -8.51 -1.66
CA ILE A 24 6.75 -9.07 -1.80
C ILE A 24 7.71 -8.21 -0.98
N MET A 25 8.24 -8.80 0.09
CA MET A 25 9.15 -8.14 1.01
C MET A 25 10.41 -7.61 0.30
N ASN A 26 10.79 -6.37 0.61
CA ASN A 26 12.03 -5.73 0.12
C ASN A 26 12.24 -5.74 -1.40
N ALA A 27 11.17 -5.95 -2.18
CA ALA A 27 11.27 -5.94 -3.63
C ALA A 27 11.31 -4.52 -4.20
N GLN A 28 12.13 -4.37 -5.24
CA GLN A 28 12.28 -3.16 -6.03
C GLN A 28 11.99 -3.47 -7.50
N PRO A 29 11.57 -2.48 -8.30
CA PRO A 29 11.46 -2.66 -9.73
C PRO A 29 12.83 -3.02 -10.32
N THR A 30 12.89 -4.12 -11.08
CA THR A 30 14.08 -4.47 -11.89
C THR A 30 14.16 -3.60 -13.14
N GLN A 31 13.02 -3.05 -13.58
CA GLN A 31 12.91 -2.12 -14.70
C GLN A 31 12.12 -0.86 -14.28
N PRO A 32 12.74 0.11 -13.57
CA PRO A 32 12.04 1.31 -13.10
C PRO A 32 11.38 2.13 -14.21
N SER A 33 12.03 2.25 -15.38
CA SER A 33 11.47 2.94 -16.55
C SER A 33 10.20 2.28 -17.09
N MET A 34 10.09 0.95 -16.98
CA MET A 34 8.91 0.19 -17.37
C MET A 34 7.75 0.41 -16.41
N LEU A 35 8.02 0.60 -15.11
CA LEU A 35 7.02 0.99 -14.12
C LEU A 35 6.53 2.42 -14.38
N GLU A 36 7.44 3.37 -14.60
CA GLU A 36 7.09 4.77 -14.92
C GLU A 36 6.21 4.86 -16.17
N SER A 37 6.58 4.10 -17.22
CA SER A 37 5.76 3.97 -18.43
C SER A 37 4.35 3.42 -18.13
N ALA A 38 4.24 2.43 -17.23
CA ALA A 38 2.95 1.85 -16.87
C ALA A 38 2.05 2.85 -16.13
N VAL A 39 2.57 3.58 -15.14
CA VAL A 39 1.79 4.58 -14.38
C VAL A 39 1.44 5.82 -15.19
N GLN A 40 2.29 6.20 -16.16
CA GLN A 40 2.03 7.33 -17.05
C GLN A 40 0.99 7.00 -18.14
N SER A 41 0.86 5.73 -18.53
CA SER A 41 -0.08 5.28 -19.57
C SER A 41 -1.53 5.74 -19.35
N PRO A 42 -2.17 5.51 -18.18
CA PRO A 42 -3.55 5.97 -17.96
C PRO A 42 -3.68 7.51 -17.95
N ILE A 43 -2.64 8.24 -17.53
CA ILE A 43 -2.63 9.72 -17.55
C ILE A 43 -2.65 10.21 -19.00
N ASN A 44 -1.78 9.65 -19.84
CA ASN A 44 -1.71 10.00 -21.26
C ASN A 44 -3.03 9.68 -21.97
N ILE A 45 -3.60 8.50 -21.73
CA ILE A 45 -4.89 8.11 -22.32
C ILE A 45 -6.00 9.08 -21.90
N ASN A 46 -6.06 9.45 -20.62
CA ASN A 46 -7.05 10.41 -20.12
C ASN A 46 -6.89 11.81 -20.75
N TYR A 47 -5.65 12.22 -21.05
CA TYR A 47 -5.39 13.52 -21.67
C TYR A 47 -5.77 13.56 -23.16
N TYR A 48 -5.50 12.49 -23.90
CA TYR A 48 -5.65 12.47 -25.36
C TYR A 48 -6.97 11.88 -25.86
N THR A 49 -7.72 11.14 -25.04
CA THR A 49 -8.96 10.45 -25.46
C THR A 49 -10.18 11.00 -24.76
N THR A 50 -11.16 11.48 -25.52
CA THR A 50 -12.45 11.96 -25.00
C THR A 50 -13.27 10.79 -24.43
N GLN A 51 -13.85 10.96 -23.24
CA GLN A 51 -14.77 10.02 -22.57
C GLN A 51 -14.21 8.67 -22.09
N GLN A 52 -12.99 8.65 -21.53
CA GLN A 52 -12.54 7.45 -20.83
C GLN A 52 -13.12 7.39 -19.42
N ASN A 53 -13.86 6.31 -19.16
CA ASN A 53 -14.35 5.96 -17.84
C ASN A 53 -13.17 5.46 -16.97
N MET A 54 -13.13 5.82 -15.69
CA MET A 54 -12.08 5.42 -14.75
C MET A 54 -11.81 3.90 -14.72
N PHE A 55 -12.81 3.05 -14.96
CA PHE A 55 -12.58 1.59 -15.02
C PHE A 55 -11.67 1.18 -16.18
N GLN A 56 -11.75 1.91 -17.30
CA GLN A 56 -10.85 1.72 -18.43
C GLN A 56 -9.44 2.19 -18.11
N LEU A 57 -9.29 3.31 -17.39
CA LEU A 57 -8.00 3.78 -16.91
C LEU A 57 -7.36 2.80 -15.91
N ALA A 58 -8.15 2.22 -15.01
CA ALA A 58 -7.72 1.18 -14.07
C ALA A 58 -7.26 -0.08 -14.81
N ALA A 59 -8.03 -0.54 -15.79
CA ALA A 59 -7.68 -1.70 -16.61
C ALA A 59 -6.41 -1.48 -17.44
N LYS A 60 -6.20 -0.26 -17.96
CA LYS A 60 -4.97 0.10 -18.66
C LYS A 60 -3.75 0.15 -17.76
N LEU A 61 -3.89 0.69 -16.55
CA LEU A 61 -2.84 0.61 -15.54
C LEU A 61 -2.48 -0.86 -15.23
N SER A 62 -3.50 -1.69 -15.01
CA SER A 62 -3.33 -3.13 -14.74
C SER A 62 -2.61 -3.85 -15.89
N GLU A 63 -3.11 -3.70 -17.12
CA GLU A 63 -2.53 -4.31 -18.32
C GLU A 63 -1.04 -3.96 -18.44
N LYS A 64 -0.70 -2.67 -18.29
CA LYS A 64 0.67 -2.20 -18.43
C LYS A 64 1.58 -2.74 -17.34
N ILE A 65 1.15 -2.76 -16.08
CA ILE A 65 1.97 -3.35 -15.00
C ILE A 65 2.22 -4.84 -15.26
N MET A 66 1.19 -5.60 -15.69
CA MET A 66 1.37 -7.03 -16.01
C MET A 66 2.35 -7.26 -17.16
N LYS A 67 2.16 -6.55 -18.29
CA LYS A 67 2.90 -6.80 -19.53
C LYS A 67 4.28 -6.15 -19.58
N ASN A 68 4.51 -5.07 -18.83
CA ASN A 68 5.79 -4.39 -18.81
C ASN A 68 6.83 -5.11 -17.93
N HIS A 69 6.41 -6.06 -17.08
CA HIS A 69 7.27 -6.85 -16.20
C HIS A 69 8.29 -5.99 -15.42
N ALA A 70 7.79 -4.93 -14.78
CA ALA A 70 8.66 -3.98 -14.09
C ALA A 70 9.34 -4.55 -12.84
N PHE A 71 8.78 -5.63 -12.27
CA PHE A 71 9.29 -6.34 -11.11
C PHE A 71 9.76 -7.75 -11.49
N GLN A 72 10.67 -8.32 -10.68
CA GLN A 72 11.14 -9.69 -10.87
C GLN A 72 10.02 -10.74 -10.74
N ASP A 73 9.13 -10.54 -9.76
CA ASP A 73 7.95 -11.37 -9.51
C ASP A 73 6.77 -10.48 -9.09
N GLY A 74 5.56 -11.02 -8.98
CA GLY A 74 4.40 -10.35 -8.40
C GLY A 74 3.72 -9.34 -9.33
N ASN A 75 4.12 -9.23 -10.59
CA ASN A 75 3.55 -8.26 -11.53
C ASN A 75 2.02 -8.38 -11.64
N LYS A 76 1.46 -9.60 -11.70
CA LYS A 76 0.01 -9.84 -11.77
C LYS A 76 -0.73 -9.37 -10.50
N ARG A 77 -0.20 -9.73 -9.33
CA ARG A 77 -0.72 -9.28 -8.02
C ARG A 77 -0.63 -7.76 -7.87
N THR A 78 0.50 -7.17 -8.27
CA THR A 78 0.74 -5.73 -8.24
C THR A 78 -0.21 -4.98 -9.16
N ALA A 79 -0.48 -5.52 -10.35
CA ALA A 79 -1.43 -4.94 -11.30
C ALA A 79 -2.85 -4.90 -10.71
N LEU A 80 -3.30 -5.98 -10.08
CA LEU A 80 -4.60 -6.02 -9.40
C LEU A 80 -4.66 -5.03 -8.22
N LEU A 81 -3.62 -4.98 -7.39
CA LEU A 81 -3.53 -4.02 -6.28
C LEU A 81 -3.58 -2.57 -6.79
N ALA A 82 -2.81 -2.26 -7.84
CA ALA A 82 -2.76 -0.91 -8.41
C ALA A 82 -4.09 -0.51 -9.05
N ALA A 83 -4.73 -1.41 -9.79
CA ALA A 83 -6.06 -1.16 -10.36
C ALA A 83 -7.11 -0.95 -9.26
N TYR A 84 -7.10 -1.81 -8.24
CA TYR A 84 -8.00 -1.71 -7.10
C TYR A 84 -7.81 -0.39 -6.33
N MET A 85 -6.57 -0.05 -6.00
CA MET A 85 -6.24 1.20 -5.29
C MET A 85 -6.58 2.43 -6.14
N PHE A 86 -6.33 2.41 -7.45
CA PHE A 86 -6.75 3.48 -8.36
C PHE A 86 -8.27 3.69 -8.33
N LEU A 87 -9.06 2.62 -8.35
CA LEU A 87 -10.51 2.75 -8.24
C LEU A 87 -10.93 3.28 -6.87
N ARG A 88 -10.27 2.84 -5.79
CA ARG A 88 -10.55 3.27 -4.41
C ARG A 88 -10.35 4.77 -4.21
N ILE A 89 -9.23 5.33 -4.67
CA ILE A 89 -8.99 6.77 -4.57
C ILE A 89 -9.95 7.58 -5.47
N ASN A 90 -10.55 6.96 -6.47
CA ASN A 90 -11.56 7.57 -7.35
C ASN A 90 -13.01 7.24 -6.93
N GLY A 91 -13.24 6.66 -5.74
CA GLY A 91 -14.58 6.49 -5.19
C GLY A 91 -15.29 5.19 -5.55
N TYR A 92 -14.55 4.15 -5.93
CA TYR A 92 -15.11 2.83 -6.27
C TYR A 92 -14.36 1.69 -5.59
N LYS A 93 -15.09 0.62 -5.30
CA LYS A 93 -14.54 -0.62 -4.72
C LYS A 93 -14.90 -1.79 -5.62
N LEU A 94 -13.91 -2.61 -6.01
CA LEU A 94 -14.17 -3.89 -6.67
C LEU A 94 -14.73 -4.90 -5.67
N GLN A 95 -15.64 -5.74 -6.15
CA GLN A 95 -16.25 -6.83 -5.43
C GLN A 95 -15.55 -8.14 -5.85
N SER A 96 -15.28 -9.00 -4.87
CA SER A 96 -14.59 -10.28 -5.04
C SER A 96 -15.44 -11.30 -5.83
N ALA A 97 -16.76 -11.14 -5.81
CA ALA A 97 -17.72 -11.88 -6.61
C ALA A 97 -18.59 -10.90 -7.44
N PRO A 98 -18.92 -11.21 -8.71
CA PRO A 98 -19.82 -10.37 -9.48
C PRO A 98 -21.20 -10.29 -8.81
N LEU A 99 -21.78 -9.09 -8.76
CA LEU A 99 -23.12 -8.86 -8.20
C LEU A 99 -24.21 -9.70 -8.89
N GLN A 100 -23.96 -10.15 -10.13
CA GLN A 100 -24.75 -11.13 -10.87
C GLN A 100 -23.82 -11.89 -11.83
N SER A 101 -23.60 -13.20 -11.65
CA SER A 101 -22.91 -13.99 -12.70
C SER A 101 -23.05 -15.50 -12.54
N ASN A 102 -23.72 -16.11 -13.51
CA ASN A 102 -23.65 -17.53 -13.87
C ASN A 102 -22.42 -17.85 -14.75
N THR A 103 -21.32 -17.10 -14.65
CA THR A 103 -20.15 -17.25 -15.53
C THR A 103 -19.02 -17.95 -14.78
N VAL A 104 -18.68 -19.16 -15.22
CA VAL A 104 -17.68 -20.07 -14.65
C VAL A 104 -16.24 -19.48 -14.62
N ASN A 105 -16.02 -18.29 -15.19
CA ASN A 105 -14.73 -17.57 -15.27
C ASN A 105 -14.68 -16.22 -14.53
N GLY A 106 -15.66 -15.89 -13.67
CA GLY A 106 -15.94 -14.53 -13.18
C GLY A 106 -15.10 -13.96 -12.02
N SER A 107 -13.94 -14.53 -11.66
CA SER A 107 -13.12 -14.00 -10.56
C SER A 107 -12.17 -12.89 -11.02
N LEU A 108 -11.79 -11.98 -10.11
CA LEU A 108 -10.79 -10.93 -10.37
C LEU A 108 -9.46 -11.50 -10.87
N ALA A 109 -9.02 -12.64 -10.31
CA ALA A 109 -7.78 -13.31 -10.71
C ALA A 109 -7.86 -13.81 -12.17
N ASN A 110 -8.95 -14.50 -12.53
CA ASN A 110 -9.15 -15.00 -13.88
C ASN A 110 -9.23 -13.87 -14.91
N ALA A 111 -9.89 -12.75 -14.58
CA ALA A 111 -9.95 -11.58 -15.45
C ALA A 111 -8.55 -10.98 -15.72
N GLN A 112 -7.68 -10.92 -14.70
CA GLN A 112 -6.28 -10.47 -14.88
C GLN A 112 -5.50 -11.42 -15.80
N VAL A 113 -5.59 -12.72 -15.55
CA VAL A 113 -4.89 -13.74 -16.35
C VAL A 113 -5.38 -13.74 -17.80
N ALA A 114 -6.68 -13.51 -18.05
CA ALA A 114 -7.22 -13.41 -19.40
C ALA A 114 -6.60 -12.24 -20.18
N VAL A 115 -6.38 -11.09 -19.56
CA VAL A 115 -5.68 -9.96 -20.23
C VAL A 115 -4.20 -10.24 -20.42
N CYS A 116 -3.54 -10.86 -19.43
CA CYS A 116 -2.13 -11.22 -19.52
C CYS A 116 -1.85 -12.23 -20.65
N THR A 117 -2.78 -13.17 -20.88
CA THR A 117 -2.69 -14.20 -21.93
C THR A 117 -3.26 -13.74 -23.28
N ASN A 118 -3.68 -12.48 -23.40
CA ASN A 118 -4.34 -11.89 -24.56
C ASN A 118 -5.68 -12.57 -24.94
N ALA A 119 -6.27 -13.36 -24.04
CA ALA A 119 -7.63 -13.86 -24.20
C ALA A 119 -8.66 -12.72 -24.09
N TRP A 120 -8.39 -11.72 -23.25
CA TRP A 120 -9.17 -10.49 -23.11
C TRP A 120 -8.36 -9.25 -23.50
N THR A 121 -9.06 -8.24 -24.01
CA THR A 121 -8.51 -6.89 -24.15
C THR A 121 -8.60 -6.13 -22.82
N ALA A 122 -7.79 -5.08 -22.65
CA ALA A 122 -7.96 -4.17 -21.50
C ALA A 122 -9.34 -3.49 -21.48
N GLU A 123 -10.01 -3.35 -22.62
CA GLU A 123 -11.36 -2.81 -22.69
C GLU A 123 -12.38 -3.73 -22.02
N GLN A 124 -12.27 -5.04 -22.29
CA GLN A 124 -13.09 -6.07 -21.66
C GLN A 124 -12.82 -6.13 -20.15
N LEU A 125 -11.56 -5.98 -19.72
CA LEU A 125 -11.23 -5.88 -18.30
C LEU A 125 -11.82 -4.62 -17.66
N GLY A 126 -11.80 -3.48 -18.35
CA GLY A 126 -12.43 -2.26 -17.85
C GLY A 126 -13.96 -2.38 -17.73
N GLN A 127 -14.61 -3.07 -18.67
CA GLN A 127 -16.04 -3.40 -18.58
C GLN A 127 -16.32 -4.33 -17.39
N PHE A 128 -15.47 -5.34 -17.18
CA PHE A 128 -15.57 -6.24 -16.04
C PHE A 128 -15.42 -5.49 -14.71
N TYR A 129 -14.43 -4.60 -14.58
CA TYR A 129 -14.28 -3.74 -13.39
C TYR A 129 -15.49 -2.85 -13.16
N GLN A 130 -16.07 -2.28 -14.22
CA GLN A 130 -17.29 -1.49 -14.09
C GLN A 130 -18.45 -2.32 -13.53
N GLN A 131 -18.68 -3.53 -14.06
CA GLN A 131 -19.76 -4.42 -13.63
C GLN A 131 -19.58 -4.99 -12.22
N THR A 132 -18.33 -5.11 -11.78
CA THR A 132 -17.96 -5.69 -10.48
C THR A 132 -17.59 -4.63 -9.44
N SER A 133 -17.93 -3.35 -9.67
CA SER A 133 -17.63 -2.27 -8.75
C SER A 133 -18.88 -1.68 -8.09
N THR A 134 -18.69 -1.14 -6.88
CA THR A 134 -19.70 -0.32 -6.19
C THR A 134 -19.11 1.04 -5.85
N ALA A 135 -19.91 2.10 -5.99
CA ALA A 135 -19.52 3.43 -5.55
C ALA A 135 -19.42 3.48 -4.01
N ILE A 136 -18.54 4.32 -3.50
CA ILE A 136 -18.39 4.59 -2.06
C ILE A 136 -18.66 6.07 -1.75
N GLU A 137 -19.27 6.35 -0.60
CA GLU A 137 -19.81 7.68 -0.25
C GLU A 137 -18.77 8.80 -0.16
N ARG A 138 -17.48 8.48 0.03
CA ARG A 138 -16.40 9.46 0.12
C ARG A 138 -15.22 9.05 -0.77
N PRO A 139 -14.94 9.78 -1.86
CA PRO A 139 -13.69 9.65 -2.59
C PRO A 139 -12.53 9.99 -1.64
N CYS A 140 -11.49 9.15 -1.59
CA CYS A 140 -10.34 9.36 -0.71
C CYS A 140 -9.26 10.17 -1.43
N TYR A 141 -8.67 11.14 -0.72
CA TYR A 141 -7.81 12.16 -1.32
C TYR A 141 -6.33 11.81 -1.11
N ALA A 142 -5.90 10.62 -1.56
CA ALA A 142 -4.48 10.30 -1.55
C ALA A 142 -3.73 11.23 -2.52
N ALA A 143 -2.75 11.97 -2.02
CA ALA A 143 -1.91 12.89 -2.78
C ALA A 143 -0.64 12.18 -3.30
N THR A 144 0.05 12.87 -4.19
CA THR A 144 1.22 12.41 -4.95
C THR A 144 2.40 12.01 -4.09
N THR A 145 2.96 10.83 -4.36
CA THR A 145 4.14 10.24 -3.69
C THR A 145 5.38 10.22 -4.59
N ARG A 146 6.55 10.42 -3.98
CA ARG A 146 7.90 10.21 -4.51
C ARG A 146 8.52 8.96 -3.87
N ALA A 147 9.72 8.57 -4.31
CA ALA A 147 10.24 7.20 -4.17
C ALA A 147 10.43 6.76 -2.71
N CYS A 148 10.27 5.45 -2.45
CA CYS A 148 10.64 4.86 -1.16
C CYS A 148 12.04 4.27 -1.25
N HIS A 149 12.94 4.68 -0.35
CA HIS A 149 14.30 4.16 -0.26
C HIS A 149 14.49 3.31 0.99
N THR A 150 15.46 2.40 0.96
CA THR A 150 15.81 1.56 2.11
C THR A 150 16.76 2.33 3.01
N ALA A 151 16.54 2.28 4.33
CA ALA A 151 17.42 2.89 5.32
C ALA A 151 17.53 2.02 6.58
N THR A 152 18.54 2.29 7.41
CA THR A 152 18.74 1.63 8.69
C THR A 152 18.08 2.44 9.81
N ALA A 153 17.26 1.78 10.61
CA ALA A 153 16.65 2.34 11.81
C ALA A 153 17.12 1.57 13.05
N GLU A 154 17.09 2.23 14.20
CA GLU A 154 17.41 1.60 15.49
C GLU A 154 16.10 1.25 16.19
N PHE A 155 15.89 -0.04 16.47
CA PHE A 155 14.76 -0.52 17.24
C PHE A 155 15.21 -0.97 18.63
N THR A 156 14.66 -0.33 19.66
CA THR A 156 14.92 -0.67 21.06
C THR A 156 13.69 -1.35 21.66
N ASP A 157 13.88 -2.52 22.24
CA ASP A 157 12.86 -3.32 22.93
C ASP A 157 13.40 -3.87 24.27
N LEU A 158 12.52 -4.42 25.10
CA LEU A 158 12.91 -5.13 26.32
C LEU A 158 13.41 -6.54 25.97
N GLY A 159 14.59 -6.87 26.48
CA GLY A 159 15.15 -8.20 26.50
C GLY A 159 14.57 -9.07 27.63
N PRO A 160 14.94 -10.35 27.69
CA PRO A 160 14.39 -11.32 28.65
C PRO A 160 14.57 -10.93 30.13
N ASP A 161 15.61 -10.15 30.42
CA ASP A 161 16.00 -9.75 31.79
C ASP A 161 15.60 -8.29 32.09
N ASP A 162 14.57 -7.75 31.43
CA ASP A 162 14.15 -6.34 31.48
C ASP A 162 15.26 -5.34 31.06
N THR A 163 16.27 -5.82 30.33
CA THR A 163 17.36 -4.99 29.80
C THR A 163 16.96 -4.39 28.45
N LEU A 164 17.30 -3.12 28.21
CA LEU A 164 17.08 -2.49 26.91
C LEU A 164 18.04 -3.06 25.88
N VAL A 165 17.50 -3.59 24.80
CA VAL A 165 18.28 -4.13 23.69
C VAL A 165 17.94 -3.33 22.43
N THR A 166 18.95 -2.74 21.82
CA THR A 166 18.83 -2.01 20.54
C THR A 166 19.38 -2.85 19.40
N LYS A 167 18.65 -2.89 18.28
CA LYS A 167 19.05 -3.57 17.05
C LYS A 167 18.87 -2.66 15.85
N ASP A 168 19.81 -2.75 14.92
CA ASP A 168 19.68 -2.15 13.61
C ASP A 168 18.72 -2.98 12.77
N ILE A 169 17.74 -2.32 12.17
CA ILE A 169 16.74 -2.92 11.30
C ILE A 169 16.69 -2.20 9.97
N SER A 170 16.45 -2.95 8.90
CA SER A 170 16.20 -2.39 7.57
C SER A 170 14.75 -1.95 7.48
N ILE A 171 14.53 -0.68 7.17
CA ILE A 171 13.20 -0.11 6.96
C ILE A 171 13.09 0.52 5.57
N GLY A 172 11.87 0.63 5.07
CA GLY A 172 11.56 1.51 3.95
C GLY A 172 11.22 2.90 4.49
N VAL A 173 11.97 3.91 4.08
CA VAL A 173 11.67 5.30 4.42
C VAL A 173 11.12 6.04 3.20
N SER A 174 10.26 7.00 3.49
CA SER A 174 9.60 7.84 2.50
C SER A 174 10.49 9.02 2.10
N ASP A 175 10.23 9.66 0.97
CA ASP A 175 11.04 10.81 0.53
C ASP A 175 10.79 12.06 1.42
N PRO A 176 11.68 13.07 1.39
CA PRO A 176 11.47 14.32 2.13
C PRO A 176 10.10 14.96 1.81
N GLY A 177 9.30 15.16 2.85
CA GLY A 177 7.94 15.72 2.75
C GLY A 177 6.82 14.67 2.84
N GLU A 178 7.16 13.38 2.78
CA GLU A 178 6.24 12.28 3.03
C GLU A 178 6.27 11.85 4.51
N ALA A 179 5.17 11.27 4.96
CA ALA A 179 4.91 11.06 6.39
C ALA A 179 4.67 9.59 6.74
N TYR A 180 5.37 8.66 6.09
CA TYR A 180 5.27 7.23 6.40
C TYR A 180 6.63 6.51 6.44
N VAL A 181 6.63 5.33 7.05
CA VAL A 181 7.72 4.35 7.02
C VAL A 181 7.16 2.94 6.88
N LEU A 182 7.89 2.07 6.18
CA LEU A 182 7.62 0.64 6.07
C LEU A 182 8.58 -0.10 7.00
N ILE A 183 8.05 -0.96 7.84
CA ILE A 183 8.82 -1.70 8.85
C ILE A 183 8.64 -3.20 8.67
N PRO A 184 9.65 -4.00 9.05
CA PRO A 184 9.50 -5.44 9.16
C PRO A 184 8.35 -5.84 10.09
N THR A 185 7.70 -6.97 9.82
CA THR A 185 6.51 -7.39 10.56
C THR A 185 6.82 -7.61 12.04
N GLU A 186 7.98 -8.20 12.35
CA GLU A 186 8.46 -8.46 13.72
C GLU A 186 8.53 -7.19 14.57
N VAL A 187 8.92 -6.05 13.98
CA VAL A 187 8.96 -4.76 14.67
C VAL A 187 7.54 -4.27 14.96
N GLY A 188 6.64 -4.42 13.98
CA GLY A 188 5.24 -4.05 14.17
C GLY A 188 4.51 -4.92 15.21
N TYR A 189 4.89 -6.18 15.36
CA TYR A 189 4.40 -7.06 16.43
C TYR A 189 4.98 -6.71 17.80
N ALA A 190 6.22 -6.20 17.85
CA ALA A 190 6.89 -5.85 19.09
C ALA A 190 6.36 -4.55 19.73
N LEU A 191 6.05 -3.54 18.91
CA LEU A 191 5.62 -2.21 19.36
C LEU A 191 4.46 -2.20 20.39
N PRO A 192 3.38 -3.00 20.26
CA PRO A 192 2.29 -3.01 21.24
C PRO A 192 2.56 -3.79 22.54
N VAL A 193 3.54 -4.72 22.55
CA VAL A 193 3.70 -5.70 23.65
C VAL A 193 4.96 -5.43 24.48
N GLY A 194 5.99 -4.85 23.85
CA GLY A 194 7.27 -4.55 24.46
C GLY A 194 8.04 -5.72 25.06
N ASN A 195 8.06 -6.85 24.35
CA ASN A 195 8.76 -8.06 24.82
C ASN A 195 9.13 -9.06 23.70
N CYS A 196 9.39 -8.59 22.46
CA CYS A 196 9.42 -9.49 21.30
C CYS A 196 10.77 -10.17 21.03
N LEU A 197 11.81 -9.92 21.83
CA LEU A 197 13.15 -10.46 21.58
C LEU A 197 13.34 -11.95 21.90
N THR A 198 12.27 -12.71 22.20
CA THR A 198 12.36 -14.10 22.65
C THR A 198 11.72 -15.17 21.77
N SER A 199 10.97 -14.86 20.70
CA SER A 199 10.26 -15.95 19.98
C SER A 199 11.03 -16.50 18.79
N SER A 200 11.84 -17.54 19.04
CA SER A 200 12.19 -18.60 18.07
C SER A 200 11.02 -19.58 17.88
N SER A 201 9.78 -19.08 17.85
CA SER A 201 8.55 -19.86 17.69
C SER A 201 7.91 -19.54 16.34
N SER A 202 7.61 -20.58 15.57
CA SER A 202 7.18 -20.57 14.17
C SER A 202 5.77 -20.01 13.91
N ALA A 203 5.21 -19.20 14.81
CA ALA A 203 3.94 -18.50 14.60
C ALA A 203 3.96 -17.17 15.34
N LEU A 204 4.06 -16.07 14.59
CA LEU A 204 3.82 -14.72 15.11
C LEU A 204 2.36 -14.64 15.64
N PRO A 205 2.09 -13.95 16.76
CA PRO A 205 0.73 -13.72 17.24
C PRO A 205 -0.10 -13.00 16.16
N LYS A 206 -1.45 -13.09 16.21
CA LYS A 206 -2.30 -12.37 15.24
C LYS A 206 -1.95 -10.88 15.25
N PRO A 207 -1.85 -10.23 14.07
CA PRO A 207 -1.55 -8.81 13.99
C PRO A 207 -2.54 -8.03 14.86
N PRO A 208 -2.05 -7.12 15.71
CA PRO A 208 -2.94 -6.25 16.45
C PRO A 208 -3.82 -5.51 15.43
N GLY A 209 -4.98 -5.04 15.86
CA GLY A 209 -5.65 -3.98 15.07
C GLY A 209 -4.71 -2.79 14.87
N ARG A 210 -5.15 -1.78 14.11
CA ARG A 210 -4.40 -0.53 13.98
C ARG A 210 -3.94 -0.03 15.35
N LEU A 211 -2.65 0.28 15.47
CA LEU A 211 -2.05 0.70 16.74
C LEU A 211 -1.71 2.18 16.68
N ARG A 212 -2.20 2.93 17.65
CA ARG A 212 -1.87 4.34 17.80
C ARG A 212 -0.48 4.51 18.39
N LEU A 213 0.32 5.33 17.74
CA LEU A 213 1.68 5.69 18.11
C LEU A 213 1.81 7.22 18.18
N MET A 214 2.93 7.66 18.74
CA MET A 214 3.38 9.05 18.68
C MET A 214 4.75 9.09 17.99
N TYR A 215 4.92 10.04 17.07
CA TYR A 215 6.21 10.39 16.51
C TYR A 215 6.81 11.59 17.26
N TYR A 216 7.98 11.41 17.84
CA TYR A 216 8.69 12.42 18.61
C TYR A 216 9.74 13.09 17.71
N HIS A 217 9.47 14.32 17.31
CA HIS A 217 10.31 15.01 16.33
C HIS A 217 11.72 15.31 16.84
N ASP A 218 11.90 15.61 18.13
CA ASP A 218 13.20 16.00 18.69
C ASP A 218 14.21 14.84 18.71
N THR A 219 13.72 13.60 18.65
CA THR A 219 14.52 12.36 18.75
C THR A 219 14.20 11.35 17.64
N GLN A 220 13.45 11.78 16.62
CA GLN A 220 13.10 11.03 15.41
C GLN A 220 12.62 9.60 15.65
N HIS A 221 11.74 9.39 16.63
CA HIS A 221 11.30 8.04 16.96
C HIS A 221 9.79 7.90 17.06
N PHE A 222 9.33 6.68 16.80
CA PHE A 222 7.98 6.21 17.10
C PHE A 222 7.98 5.44 18.42
N ALA A 223 6.97 5.71 19.25
CA ALA A 223 6.70 4.95 20.47
C ALA A 223 5.22 5.05 20.85
N LEU A 224 4.79 4.26 21.83
CA LEU A 224 3.50 4.46 22.48
C LEU A 224 3.52 5.73 23.32
N ASP A 225 2.40 6.45 23.36
CA ASP A 225 2.26 7.65 24.20
C ASP A 225 2.43 7.32 25.69
N SER A 226 1.96 6.14 26.10
CA SER A 226 2.09 5.63 27.47
C SER A 226 3.50 5.15 27.83
N SER A 227 4.36 4.89 26.83
CA SER A 227 5.72 4.39 27.04
C SER A 227 6.68 4.94 25.97
N PRO A 228 7.13 6.19 26.09
CA PRO A 228 8.01 6.83 25.12
C PRO A 228 9.44 6.26 25.12
N VAL A 229 9.82 5.54 26.18
CA VAL A 229 11.18 5.04 26.36
C VAL A 229 11.39 3.71 25.65
N CYS A 230 10.41 2.80 25.70
CA CYS A 230 10.50 1.46 25.14
C CYS A 230 9.11 0.81 25.03
N PRO A 231 8.79 0.08 23.93
CA PRO A 231 9.57 -0.06 22.71
C PRO A 231 9.60 1.23 21.90
N ARG A 232 10.72 1.48 21.22
CA ARG A 232 10.84 2.65 20.34
C ARG A 232 11.60 2.32 19.06
N LEU A 233 11.16 2.96 17.98
CA LEU A 233 11.77 2.86 16.67
C LEU A 233 12.33 4.22 16.28
N VAL A 234 13.65 4.39 16.30
CA VAL A 234 14.35 5.59 15.84
C VAL A 234 14.63 5.46 14.35
N ILE A 235 14.23 6.45 13.57
CA ILE A 235 14.43 6.47 12.12
C ILE A 235 15.48 7.53 11.75
N PRO A 236 16.22 7.35 10.65
CA PRO A 236 17.33 8.22 10.28
C PRO A 236 16.88 9.53 9.60
N GLN A 237 15.57 9.76 9.50
CA GLN A 237 15.02 10.91 8.80
C GLN A 237 13.92 11.60 9.60
N GLN A 238 13.82 12.91 9.38
CA GLN A 238 12.78 13.74 9.94
C GLN A 238 11.51 13.63 9.10
N LEU A 239 10.40 13.23 9.71
CA LEU A 239 9.08 13.32 9.08
C LEU A 239 8.50 14.74 9.21
N PRO A 240 7.68 15.18 8.24
CA PRO A 240 7.11 16.52 8.22
C PRO A 240 6.27 16.78 9.46
N ARG A 241 6.42 17.99 10.02
CA ARG A 241 5.60 18.44 11.16
C ARG A 241 4.21 18.83 10.67
N GLN A 242 3.18 18.36 11.38
CA GLN A 242 1.77 18.70 11.12
C GLN A 242 1.31 19.93 11.90
N SER A 243 2.05 20.29 12.94
CA SER A 243 1.81 21.43 13.81
C SER A 243 3.13 21.92 14.42
N THR A 244 3.07 22.94 15.28
CA THR A 244 4.22 23.41 16.07
C THR A 244 4.55 22.50 17.26
N ALA A 245 3.74 21.46 17.52
CA ALA A 245 3.99 20.52 18.61
C ALA A 245 5.28 19.72 18.41
N LYS A 246 5.85 19.24 19.53
CA LYS A 246 7.04 18.39 19.54
C LYS A 246 6.76 16.95 19.10
N THR A 247 5.49 16.58 19.07
CA THR A 247 5.03 15.25 18.68
C THR A 247 3.96 15.35 17.60
N SER A 248 3.87 14.32 16.76
CA SER A 248 2.76 14.12 15.83
C SER A 248 2.10 12.77 16.10
N PRO A 249 0.75 12.69 16.09
CA PRO A 249 0.06 11.41 16.15
C PRO A 249 0.39 10.56 14.93
N ALA A 250 0.51 9.25 15.13
CA ALA A 250 0.79 8.29 14.07
C ALA A 250 0.01 7.00 14.29
N THR A 251 -0.17 6.24 13.22
CA THR A 251 -0.82 4.93 13.26
C THR A 251 0.05 3.89 12.59
N LEU A 252 0.26 2.77 13.26
CA LEU A 252 0.77 1.53 12.69
C LEU A 252 -0.38 0.72 12.08
N TYR A 253 -0.22 0.37 10.82
CA TYR A 253 -1.10 -0.45 10.01
C TYR A 253 -0.41 -1.80 9.77
N PRO A 254 -0.75 -2.85 10.53
CA PRO A 254 -0.13 -4.16 10.40
C PRO A 254 -0.83 -4.97 9.31
N TYR A 255 -0.39 -4.80 8.05
CA TYR A 255 -0.89 -5.53 6.89
C TYR A 255 0.25 -5.90 5.95
N GLY A 256 0.07 -6.98 5.18
CA GLY A 256 1.03 -7.43 4.18
C GLY A 256 2.38 -7.88 4.73
N GLU A 257 3.36 -8.03 3.83
CA GLU A 257 4.72 -8.48 4.14
C GLU A 257 5.58 -7.43 4.86
N MET A 258 5.15 -6.17 4.85
CA MET A 258 5.79 -5.04 5.53
C MET A 258 4.70 -4.15 6.12
N HIS A 259 4.77 -3.87 7.41
CA HIS A 259 3.79 -3.00 8.06
C HIS A 259 4.08 -1.53 7.75
N THR A 260 3.06 -0.69 7.72
CA THR A 260 3.23 0.76 7.50
C THR A 260 2.95 1.54 8.77
N ILE A 261 3.83 2.47 9.16
CA ILE A 261 3.50 3.56 10.09
C ILE A 261 3.32 4.82 9.28
N ALA A 262 2.25 5.58 9.52
CA ALA A 262 2.04 6.89 8.90
C ALA A 262 1.57 7.93 9.92
N LEU A 263 1.95 9.20 9.74
CA LEU A 263 1.49 10.28 10.61
C LEU A 263 0.03 10.62 10.30
N ASP A 264 -0.81 10.73 11.33
CA ASP A 264 -2.26 10.86 11.17
C ASP A 264 -2.66 12.21 10.55
N GLY A 265 -3.72 12.25 9.75
CA GLY A 265 -4.15 13.48 9.07
C GLY A 265 -3.29 13.85 7.85
N THR A 266 -2.39 12.96 7.43
CA THR A 266 -1.64 13.10 6.16
C THR A 266 -2.27 12.24 5.05
N PRO A 267 -2.03 12.57 3.78
CA PRO A 267 -2.42 11.72 2.66
C PRO A 267 -1.82 10.30 2.74
N ASP A 268 -0.64 10.16 3.35
CA ASP A 268 0.03 8.87 3.52
C ASP A 268 -0.70 7.95 4.51
N ALA A 269 -1.30 8.52 5.55
CA ALA A 269 -2.16 7.80 6.49
C ALA A 269 -3.48 7.39 5.85
N GLU A 270 -4.08 8.24 5.01
CA GLU A 270 -5.26 7.85 4.21
C GLU A 270 -4.92 6.68 3.27
N PHE A 271 -3.78 6.76 2.57
CA PHE A 271 -3.32 5.68 1.71
C PHE A 271 -3.04 4.39 2.50
N ALA A 272 -2.36 4.48 3.64
CA ALA A 272 -2.08 3.34 4.53
C ALA A 272 -3.37 2.66 4.98
N HIS A 273 -4.36 3.46 5.37
CA HIS A 273 -5.67 2.99 5.78
C HIS A 273 -6.36 2.20 4.67
N LEU A 274 -6.36 2.73 3.44
CA LEU A 274 -6.97 2.05 2.30
C LEU A 274 -6.24 0.76 1.97
N ALA A 275 -4.90 0.81 1.94
CA ALA A 275 -4.07 -0.35 1.65
C ALA A 275 -4.28 -1.46 2.69
N SER A 276 -4.48 -1.10 3.96
CA SER A 276 -4.73 -2.06 5.04
C SER A 276 -6.06 -2.80 4.94
N THR A 277 -7.01 -2.34 4.12
CA THR A 277 -8.30 -3.06 3.94
C THR A 277 -8.27 -4.00 2.74
N VAL A 278 -7.27 -3.89 1.87
CA VAL A 278 -7.24 -4.60 0.59
C VAL A 278 -7.28 -6.11 0.76
N GLU A 279 -6.56 -6.65 1.74
CA GLU A 279 -6.51 -8.09 2.03
C GLU A 279 -7.90 -8.65 2.36
N GLN A 280 -8.71 -7.91 3.13
CA GLN A 280 -10.08 -8.33 3.47
C GLN A 280 -11.03 -8.28 2.26
N GLU A 281 -10.70 -7.48 1.24
CA GLU A 281 -11.62 -7.14 0.16
C GLU A 281 -11.34 -7.93 -1.12
N ILE A 282 -10.06 -8.13 -1.45
CA ILE A 282 -9.61 -8.84 -2.65
C ILE A 282 -8.47 -9.85 -2.37
N GLY A 283 -8.21 -10.20 -1.09
CA GLY A 283 -7.15 -11.13 -0.70
C GLY A 283 -7.21 -12.47 -1.43
N ASP A 284 -8.39 -13.10 -1.48
CA ASP A 284 -8.59 -14.37 -2.18
C ASP A 284 -8.15 -14.32 -3.66
N ALA A 285 -8.37 -13.18 -4.33
CA ALA A 285 -7.96 -13.00 -5.72
C ALA A 285 -6.45 -12.78 -5.84
N LEU A 286 -5.83 -12.10 -4.87
CA LEU A 286 -4.38 -11.94 -4.82
C LEU A 286 -3.67 -13.27 -4.55
N ASP A 287 -4.27 -14.13 -3.72
CA ASP A 287 -3.76 -15.47 -3.43
C ASP A 287 -3.86 -16.38 -4.65
N GLN A 288 -5.00 -16.40 -5.36
CA GLN A 288 -5.13 -17.13 -6.63
C GLN A 288 -4.04 -16.76 -7.64
N LEU A 289 -3.65 -15.48 -7.69
CA LEU A 289 -2.61 -14.99 -8.60
C LEU A 289 -1.17 -15.36 -8.18
N LYS A 290 -0.96 -16.01 -7.03
CA LYS A 290 0.36 -16.57 -6.66
C LYS A 290 0.70 -17.80 -7.49
N ASP A 291 -0.29 -18.62 -7.80
CA ASP A 291 -0.11 -19.95 -8.40
C ASP A 291 -0.41 -20.00 -9.91
N MET A 292 -0.98 -18.94 -10.47
CA MET A 292 -1.27 -18.77 -11.90
C MET A 292 -0.13 -18.07 -12.62
#